data_AF-A0A066XN61-F1
#
_entry.id   AF-A0A066XN61-F1
#
_cell.length_a   1.000
_cell.length_b   1.000
_cell.length_c   1.000
_cell.angle_alpha   90.00
_cell.angle_beta   90.00
_cell.angle_gamma   90.00
#
_symmetry.space_group_name_H-M   'P 1'
#
loop_
_entity.id
_entity.type
_entity.pdbx_description
1 polymer ?
#
loop_
_entity_poly.entity_id
_entity_poly.type
_entity_poly.pdbx_seq_one_letter_code
_entity_poly.pdbx_strand_id
1 'polypeptide(L)'
;MNKRLTNPKMPARMQGNLFFAALSAMAPVPQLTVAEVVSKAPLSKLAAYTRQMTDTMTGELLARALQKVAPIRNKWDLSIRVNSFPPMSLVITDWRDADVCNADFGFAKPIAFRHLFEPNTVTENIIIVYPPHRGPAGDDEGIELQVSFEKELVQQLVDDPEWNQYFEFRGVDAEEAVLGTEPLPVA
;
A
#
# COMPACT_ATOMS: atom_id res chain seq x y z
N MET A 1 10.01 -8.78 -4.00
CA MET A 1 11.49 -8.97 -4.11
C MET A 1 11.93 -10.39 -4.47
N ASN A 2 11.22 -11.46 -4.09
CA ASN A 2 11.63 -12.85 -4.35
C ASN A 2 12.04 -13.11 -5.82
N LYS A 3 11.22 -12.69 -6.79
CA LYS A 3 11.50 -12.82 -8.24
C LYS A 3 12.81 -12.15 -8.71
N ARG A 4 13.33 -11.17 -7.94
CA ARG A 4 14.50 -10.34 -8.27
C ARG A 4 15.79 -10.82 -7.58
N LEU A 5 15.71 -11.79 -6.68
CA LEU A 5 16.85 -12.40 -5.99
C LEU A 5 17.07 -13.81 -6.53
N THR A 6 18.04 -13.96 -7.43
CA THR A 6 18.29 -15.22 -8.15
C THR A 6 19.60 -15.91 -7.74
N ASN A 7 20.51 -15.21 -7.06
CA ASN A 7 21.81 -15.76 -6.63
C ASN A 7 22.23 -15.26 -5.22
N PRO A 8 22.00 -16.04 -4.15
CA PRO A 8 21.19 -17.27 -4.15
C PRO A 8 19.71 -16.94 -4.36
N LYS A 9 18.97 -17.88 -4.95
CA LYS A 9 17.51 -17.79 -5.00
C LYS A 9 16.93 -17.90 -3.59
N MET A 10 15.97 -17.05 -3.26
CA MET A 10 15.34 -17.12 -1.94
C MET A 10 14.52 -18.40 -1.77
N PRO A 11 14.52 -19.03 -0.58
CA PRO A 11 13.68 -20.20 -0.31
C PRO A 11 12.20 -19.88 -0.54
N ALA A 12 11.48 -20.81 -1.17
CA ALA A 12 10.07 -20.59 -1.54
C ALA A 12 9.15 -20.29 -0.35
N ARG A 13 9.48 -20.80 0.84
CA ARG A 13 8.72 -20.63 2.08
C ARG A 13 9.52 -19.87 3.14
N MET A 14 10.34 -18.90 2.73
CA MET A 14 11.04 -18.03 3.67
C MET A 14 10.01 -17.36 4.58
N GLN A 15 10.21 -17.51 5.89
CA GLN A 15 9.45 -16.78 6.91
C GLN A 15 10.29 -15.57 7.34
N GLY A 16 9.79 -14.36 7.10
CA GLY A 16 10.48 -13.12 7.41
C GLY A 16 10.25 -12.03 6.37
N ASN A 17 10.77 -10.84 6.65
CA ASN A 17 10.60 -9.68 5.77
C ASN A 17 11.50 -9.79 4.53
N LEU A 18 10.88 -9.85 3.35
CA LEU A 18 11.57 -9.69 2.07
C LEU A 18 10.88 -8.60 1.25
N PHE A 19 10.97 -7.38 1.77
CA PHE A 19 10.34 -6.18 1.22
C PHE A 19 11.38 -5.07 1.09
N PHE A 20 11.35 -4.36 -0.03
CA PHE A 20 12.16 -3.17 -0.26
C PHE A 20 11.34 -2.21 -1.13
N ALA A 21 10.98 -1.06 -0.56
CA ALA A 21 10.10 -0.10 -1.20
C ALA A 21 10.83 0.65 -2.32
N ALA A 22 10.18 0.76 -3.47
CA ALA A 22 10.61 1.69 -4.50
C ALA A 22 10.06 3.08 -4.16
N LEU A 23 10.95 4.07 -4.05
CA LEU A 23 10.57 5.45 -3.76
C LEU A 23 10.92 6.32 -4.97
N SER A 24 10.02 7.21 -5.38
CA SER A 24 10.24 8.15 -6.48
C SER A 24 11.50 9.01 -6.25
N ALA A 25 11.75 9.39 -5.00
CA ALA A 25 12.94 10.12 -4.58
C ALA A 25 14.27 9.34 -4.75
N MET A 26 14.20 8.02 -4.84
CA MET A 26 15.35 7.14 -5.00
C MET A 26 15.50 6.61 -6.43
N ALA A 27 14.50 6.86 -7.29
CA ALA A 27 14.51 6.38 -8.66
C ALA A 27 15.46 7.24 -9.51
N PRO A 28 16.23 6.65 -10.44
CA PRO A 28 17.05 7.37 -11.41
C PRO A 28 16.21 7.96 -12.56
N VAL A 29 14.90 8.16 -12.34
CA VAL A 29 13.93 8.65 -13.31
C VAL A 29 13.45 10.02 -12.81
N PRO A 30 13.35 11.05 -13.67
CA PRO A 30 12.85 12.35 -13.26
C PRO A 30 11.48 12.25 -12.59
N GLN A 31 11.35 12.82 -11.39
CA GLN A 31 10.09 12.80 -10.66
C GLN A 31 9.02 13.59 -11.40
N LEU A 32 7.82 13.03 -11.48
CA LEU A 32 6.66 13.73 -12.01
C LEU A 32 6.21 14.80 -11.01
N THR A 33 5.78 15.94 -11.55
CA THR A 33 5.15 16.98 -10.74
C THR A 33 3.72 16.60 -10.35
N VAL A 34 3.19 17.18 -9.26
CA VAL A 34 1.78 16.97 -8.86
C VAL A 34 0.82 17.31 -10.01
N ALA A 35 1.06 18.42 -10.72
CA ALA A 35 0.25 18.80 -11.87
C ALA A 35 0.30 17.78 -13.02
N GLU A 36 1.43 17.11 -13.21
CA GLU A 36 1.51 16.00 -14.16
C GLU A 36 0.68 14.80 -13.69
N VAL A 37 0.80 14.41 -12.43
CA VAL A 37 0.08 13.26 -11.88
C VAL A 37 -1.43 13.47 -11.91
N VAL A 38 -1.90 14.66 -11.51
CA VAL A 38 -3.34 14.94 -11.33
C VAL A 38 -4.05 15.28 -12.64
N SER A 39 -3.38 15.87 -13.64
CA SER A 39 -4.11 16.38 -14.82
C SER A 39 -3.39 16.33 -16.17
N LYS A 40 -2.05 16.31 -16.22
CA LYS A 40 -1.34 16.46 -17.52
C LYS A 40 -0.82 15.16 -18.10
N ALA A 41 -0.41 14.20 -17.27
CA ALA A 41 0.12 12.94 -17.73
C ALA A 41 -1.02 11.96 -18.03
N PRO A 42 -1.03 11.29 -19.19
CA PRO A 42 -1.99 10.21 -19.44
C PRO A 42 -1.69 9.03 -18.52
N LEU A 43 -2.71 8.22 -18.21
CA LEU A 43 -2.59 7.03 -17.35
C LEU A 43 -1.47 6.07 -17.81
N SER A 44 -1.25 5.94 -19.12
CA SER A 44 -0.16 5.14 -19.68
C SER A 44 1.23 5.64 -19.29
N LYS A 45 1.43 6.97 -19.19
CA LYS A 45 2.69 7.58 -18.71
C LYS A 45 2.88 7.29 -17.22
N LEU A 46 1.82 7.38 -16.42
CA LEU A 46 1.87 7.07 -14.98
C LEU A 46 2.21 5.59 -14.74
N ALA A 47 1.56 4.68 -15.48
CA ALA A 47 1.84 3.25 -15.40
C ALA A 47 3.28 2.92 -15.82
N ALA A 48 3.76 3.53 -16.91
CA ALA A 48 5.15 3.36 -17.36
C ALA A 48 6.15 3.91 -16.33
N TYR A 49 5.87 5.06 -15.72
CA TYR A 49 6.70 5.64 -14.67
C TYR A 49 6.82 4.70 -13.45
N THR A 50 5.69 4.15 -12.97
CA THR A 50 5.69 3.16 -11.88
C THR A 50 6.48 1.91 -12.25
N ARG A 51 6.38 1.43 -13.50
CA ARG A 51 7.17 0.29 -13.99
C ARG A 51 8.66 0.61 -13.97
N GLN A 52 9.07 1.74 -14.55
CA GLN A 52 10.47 2.17 -14.57
C GLN A 52 11.05 2.28 -13.15
N MET A 53 10.30 2.88 -12.22
CA MET A 53 10.69 2.97 -10.82
C MET A 53 10.86 1.60 -10.18
N THR A 54 9.88 0.70 -10.34
CA THR A 54 9.94 -0.64 -9.72
C THR A 54 11.00 -1.54 -10.37
N ASP A 55 11.33 -1.33 -11.65
CA ASP A 55 12.38 -2.08 -12.35
C ASP A 55 13.79 -1.73 -11.86
N THR A 56 13.96 -0.55 -11.28
CA THR A 56 15.24 -0.15 -10.66
C THR A 56 15.54 -0.91 -9.37
N MET A 57 14.54 -1.57 -8.77
CA MET A 57 14.75 -2.41 -7.60
C MET A 57 15.43 -3.71 -8.03
N THR A 58 16.71 -3.88 -7.69
CA THR A 58 17.47 -5.11 -8.01
C THR A 58 18.07 -5.72 -6.74
N GLY A 59 18.58 -6.96 -6.85
CA GLY A 59 19.30 -7.60 -5.76
C GLY A 59 20.56 -6.82 -5.36
N GLU A 60 21.27 -6.22 -6.33
CA GLU A 60 22.46 -5.40 -6.10
C GLU A 60 22.12 -4.08 -5.41
N LEU A 61 20.99 -3.46 -5.75
CA LEU A 61 20.53 -2.25 -5.06
C LEU A 61 20.15 -2.57 -3.61
N LEU A 62 19.42 -3.68 -3.38
CA LEU A 62 19.11 -4.15 -2.04
C LEU A 62 20.38 -4.44 -1.24
N ALA A 63 21.34 -5.17 -1.80
CA ALA A 63 22.61 -5.48 -1.14
C ALA A 63 23.38 -4.20 -0.74
N ARG A 64 23.42 -3.20 -1.63
CA ARG A 64 24.02 -1.89 -1.34
C ARG A 64 23.27 -1.14 -0.25
N ALA A 65 21.94 -1.17 -0.25
CA ALA A 65 21.13 -0.57 0.80
C ALA A 65 21.40 -1.25 2.16
N LEU A 66 21.45 -2.58 2.18
CA LEU A 66 21.77 -3.37 3.37
C LEU A 66 23.16 -3.05 3.92
N GLN A 67 24.17 -2.91 3.06
CA GLN A 67 25.52 -2.50 3.47
C GLN A 67 25.54 -1.11 4.12
N LYS A 68 24.75 -0.16 3.59
CA LYS A 68 24.64 1.20 4.17
C LYS A 68 23.99 1.20 5.55
N VAL A 69 22.95 0.38 5.75
CA VAL A 69 22.25 0.33 7.04
C VAL A 69 22.92 -0.60 8.05
N ALA A 70 23.71 -1.59 7.61
CA ALA A 70 24.40 -2.55 8.47
C ALA A 70 25.12 -1.92 9.69
N PRO A 71 25.96 -0.87 9.54
CA PRO A 71 26.70 -0.29 10.67
C PRO A 71 25.84 0.51 11.66
N ILE A 72 24.60 0.87 11.32
CA ILE A 72 23.75 1.72 12.16
C ILE A 72 23.27 0.91 13.37
N ARG A 73 23.70 1.28 14.59
CA ARG A 73 23.33 0.51 15.79
C ARG A 73 21.83 0.63 16.12
N ASN A 74 21.27 1.83 16.05
CA ASN A 74 19.85 2.05 16.33
C ASN A 74 19.02 1.81 15.06
N LYS A 75 18.46 0.60 14.90
CA LYS A 75 17.59 0.28 13.76
C LYS A 75 16.17 0.85 13.90
N TRP A 76 15.74 1.19 15.12
CA TRP A 76 14.40 1.73 15.36
C TRP A 76 14.20 3.08 14.67
N ASP A 77 15.23 3.93 14.69
CA ASP A 77 15.22 5.23 14.02
C ASP A 77 15.24 5.13 12.49
N LEU A 78 15.45 3.93 11.93
CA LEU A 78 15.34 3.67 10.49
C LEU A 78 13.92 3.27 10.07
N SER A 79 12.97 3.22 11.00
CA SER A 79 11.57 2.99 10.69
C SER A 79 11.02 4.10 9.79
N ILE A 80 10.46 3.70 8.65
CA ILE A 80 9.82 4.63 7.72
C ILE A 80 8.41 4.89 8.22
N ARG A 81 8.11 6.15 8.54
CA ARG A 81 6.75 6.58 8.89
C ARG A 81 6.10 7.19 7.66
N VAL A 82 4.97 6.64 7.23
CA VAL A 82 4.28 7.10 6.00
C VAL A 82 3.89 8.58 6.12
N ASN A 83 3.42 8.99 7.30
CA ASN A 83 3.09 10.39 7.60
C ASN A 83 4.30 11.35 7.68
N SER A 84 5.53 10.87 7.49
CA SER A 84 6.71 11.74 7.36
C SER A 84 7.00 12.17 5.92
N PHE A 85 6.29 11.61 4.93
CA PHE A 85 6.41 12.04 3.54
C PHE A 85 5.59 13.32 3.29
N PRO A 86 5.92 14.10 2.23
CA PRO A 86 5.14 15.27 1.84
C PRO A 86 3.64 14.93 1.68
N PRO A 87 2.71 15.84 1.99
CA PRO A 87 1.26 15.55 2.03
C PRO A 87 0.66 14.96 0.74
N MET A 88 1.23 15.28 -0.43
CA MET A 88 0.77 14.77 -1.74
C MET A 88 1.49 13.48 -2.17
N SER A 89 2.22 12.83 -1.27
CA SER A 89 2.87 11.55 -1.54
C SER A 89 1.86 10.43 -1.35
N LEU A 90 1.99 9.33 -2.10
CA LEU A 90 1.18 8.14 -1.91
C LEU A 90 2.08 6.95 -1.59
N VAL A 91 1.68 6.13 -0.62
CA VAL A 91 2.32 4.86 -0.30
C VAL A 91 1.34 3.75 -0.62
N ILE A 92 1.69 2.92 -1.59
CA ILE A 92 0.85 1.80 -2.04
C ILE A 92 1.49 0.49 -1.61
N THR A 93 0.75 -0.33 -0.87
CA THR A 93 1.16 -1.69 -0.49
C THR A 93 0.27 -2.70 -1.21
N ASP A 94 0.89 -3.58 -1.98
CA ASP A 94 0.20 -4.50 -2.88
C ASP A 94 0.23 -5.93 -2.33
N TRP A 95 -0.94 -6.43 -1.92
CA TRP A 95 -1.10 -7.74 -1.29
C TRP A 95 -1.72 -8.77 -2.24
N ARG A 96 -1.87 -8.46 -3.53
CA ARG A 96 -2.53 -9.35 -4.50
C ARG A 96 -1.91 -10.75 -4.60
N ASP A 97 -0.60 -10.85 -4.40
CA ASP A 97 0.13 -12.12 -4.45
C ASP A 97 -0.02 -12.95 -3.14
N ALA A 98 -0.73 -12.45 -2.12
CA ALA A 98 -0.92 -13.17 -0.85
C ALA A 98 -2.08 -14.17 -0.93
N ASP A 99 -1.80 -15.44 -0.63
CA ASP A 99 -2.77 -16.53 -0.72
C ASP A 99 -3.59 -16.72 0.57
N VAL A 100 -4.16 -15.62 1.09
CA VAL A 100 -4.88 -15.62 2.38
C VAL A 100 -6.33 -16.07 2.20
N CYS A 101 -6.99 -15.59 1.14
CA CYS A 101 -8.41 -15.84 0.90
C CYS A 101 -8.72 -17.27 0.40
N ASN A 102 -7.70 -18.07 0.07
CA ASN A 102 -7.89 -19.49 -0.28
C ASN A 102 -7.62 -20.46 0.88
N ALA A 103 -7.09 -19.99 2.00
CA ALA A 103 -6.79 -20.85 3.13
C ALA A 103 -8.08 -21.43 3.71
N ASP A 104 -8.20 -22.75 3.75
CA ASP A 104 -9.32 -23.47 4.39
C ASP A 104 -8.75 -24.28 5.56
N PHE A 105 -9.15 -23.91 6.77
CA PHE A 105 -8.72 -24.57 8.00
C PHE A 105 -9.72 -25.63 8.49
N GLY A 106 -10.66 -26.06 7.63
CA GLY A 106 -11.65 -27.09 7.92
C GLY A 106 -13.06 -26.57 8.20
N PHE A 107 -13.30 -25.27 8.04
CA PHE A 107 -14.60 -24.63 8.30
C PHE A 107 -15.01 -23.64 7.20
N ALA A 108 -14.40 -23.74 6.02
CA ALA A 108 -14.51 -22.86 4.86
C ALA A 108 -13.42 -21.78 4.75
N LYS A 109 -13.40 -21.15 3.57
CA LYS A 109 -12.46 -20.10 3.18
C LYS A 109 -12.90 -18.73 3.69
N PRO A 110 -11.97 -17.80 3.98
CA PRO A 110 -12.29 -16.41 4.29
C PRO A 110 -13.08 -15.75 3.15
N ILE A 111 -14.09 -14.96 3.53
CA ILE A 111 -14.84 -14.12 2.58
C ILE A 111 -14.09 -12.83 2.22
N ALA A 112 -13.20 -12.37 3.10
CA ALA A 112 -12.38 -11.18 2.92
C ALA A 112 -11.14 -11.24 3.83
N PHE A 113 -10.14 -10.43 3.50
CA PHE A 113 -8.96 -10.17 4.34
C PHE A 113 -8.78 -8.66 4.45
N ARG A 114 -8.69 -8.13 5.68
CA ARG A 114 -8.67 -6.68 5.95
C ARG A 114 -7.51 -6.28 6.82
N HIS A 115 -6.90 -5.15 6.47
CA HIS A 115 -6.02 -4.43 7.37
C HIS A 115 -6.88 -3.75 8.44
N LEU A 116 -6.56 -4.01 9.70
CA LEU A 116 -7.17 -3.34 10.83
C LEU A 116 -6.30 -2.14 11.18
N PHE A 117 -6.84 -0.95 11.00
CA PHE A 117 -6.24 0.25 11.57
C PHE A 117 -6.36 0.21 13.09
N GLU A 118 -5.37 0.78 13.78
CA GLU A 118 -5.46 0.92 15.23
C GLU A 118 -6.70 1.75 15.60
N PRO A 119 -7.37 1.46 16.74
CA PRO A 119 -8.48 2.27 17.20
C PRO A 119 -8.05 3.74 17.25
N ASN A 120 -8.76 4.59 16.52
CA ASN A 120 -8.55 6.04 16.47
C ASN A 120 -7.33 6.52 15.67
N THR A 121 -6.72 5.72 14.79
CA THR A 121 -5.60 6.20 13.97
C THR A 121 -5.68 5.66 12.55
N VAL A 122 -5.94 6.57 11.60
CA VAL A 122 -5.80 6.31 10.17
C VAL A 122 -4.51 6.96 9.71
N THR A 123 -3.59 6.17 9.16
CA THR A 123 -2.37 6.73 8.56
C THR A 123 -2.73 7.37 7.23
N GLU A 124 -2.38 8.65 7.04
CA GLU A 124 -2.67 9.35 5.79
C GLU A 124 -1.87 8.76 4.63
N ASN A 125 -2.35 8.98 3.40
CA ASN A 125 -1.63 8.66 2.18
C ASN A 125 -1.29 7.18 1.92
N ILE A 126 -1.89 6.24 2.66
CA ILE A 126 -1.73 4.80 2.43
C ILE A 126 -2.85 4.23 1.57
N ILE A 127 -2.47 3.43 0.58
CA ILE A 127 -3.38 2.64 -0.24
C ILE A 127 -3.00 1.17 -0.10
N ILE A 128 -3.97 0.34 0.25
CA ILE A 128 -3.80 -1.11 0.35
C ILE A 128 -4.56 -1.76 -0.82
N VAL A 129 -3.85 -2.56 -1.59
CA VAL A 129 -4.43 -3.39 -2.64
C VAL A 129 -4.62 -4.79 -2.08
N TYR A 130 -5.87 -5.21 -1.86
CA TYR A 130 -6.15 -6.49 -1.20
C TYR A 130 -5.94 -7.70 -2.12
N PRO A 131 -5.72 -8.89 -1.55
CA PRO A 131 -5.79 -10.14 -2.28
C PRO A 131 -7.18 -10.32 -2.92
N PRO A 132 -7.27 -10.86 -4.15
CA PRO A 132 -8.54 -11.25 -4.71
C PRO A 132 -9.28 -12.20 -3.78
N HIS A 133 -10.58 -11.97 -3.61
CA HIS A 133 -11.45 -12.82 -2.81
C HIS A 133 -12.77 -13.03 -3.56
N ARG A 134 -13.56 -14.00 -3.08
CA ARG A 134 -14.91 -14.19 -3.60
C ARG A 134 -15.81 -13.13 -2.97
N GLY A 135 -16.14 -12.09 -3.70
CA GLY A 135 -17.11 -11.10 -3.27
C GLY A 135 -18.51 -11.36 -3.83
N PRO A 136 -19.45 -10.43 -3.63
CA PRO A 136 -20.82 -10.53 -4.12
C PRO A 136 -20.94 -10.73 -5.63
N ALA A 137 -19.98 -10.22 -6.41
CA ALA A 137 -19.92 -10.39 -7.87
C ALA A 137 -19.22 -11.68 -8.31
N GLY A 138 -18.79 -12.55 -7.39
CA GLY A 138 -18.19 -13.83 -7.71
C GLY A 138 -16.84 -13.67 -8.42
N ASP A 139 -16.73 -14.23 -9.63
CA ASP A 139 -15.50 -14.18 -10.43
C ASP A 139 -15.22 -12.77 -11.01
N ASP A 140 -16.23 -11.91 -11.07
CA ASP A 140 -16.14 -10.54 -11.59
C ASP A 140 -15.81 -9.50 -10.49
N GLU A 141 -15.60 -9.92 -9.23
CA GLU A 141 -15.34 -9.00 -8.09
C GLU A 141 -14.11 -8.10 -8.30
N GLY A 142 -13.13 -8.58 -9.07
CA GLY A 142 -11.93 -7.82 -9.37
C GLY A 142 -11.00 -7.65 -8.17
N ILE A 143 -10.43 -6.44 -8.03
CA ILE A 143 -9.46 -6.10 -6.98
C ILE A 143 -10.09 -5.05 -6.08
N GLU A 144 -10.02 -5.29 -4.78
CA GLU A 144 -10.45 -4.32 -3.79
C GLU A 144 -9.29 -3.44 -3.32
N LEU A 145 -9.59 -2.15 -3.15
CA LEU A 145 -8.67 -1.14 -2.65
C LEU A 145 -9.22 -0.53 -1.36
N GLN A 146 -8.32 -0.28 -0.40
CA GLN A 146 -8.59 0.59 0.73
C GLN A 146 -7.70 1.83 0.58
N VAL A 147 -8.31 3.01 0.66
CA VAL A 147 -7.66 4.31 0.47
C VAL A 147 -7.87 5.15 1.73
N SER A 148 -6.80 5.57 2.39
CA SER A 148 -6.89 6.64 3.38
C SER A 148 -7.16 7.96 2.67
N PHE A 149 -8.19 8.69 3.07
CA PHE A 149 -8.63 9.89 2.38
C PHE A 149 -9.19 10.93 3.36
N GLU A 150 -9.11 12.21 3.00
CA GLU A 150 -9.66 13.29 3.81
C GLU A 150 -11.19 13.18 3.88
N LYS A 151 -11.74 13.20 5.11
CA LYS A 151 -13.16 12.97 5.38
C LYS A 151 -14.06 13.93 4.60
N GLU A 152 -13.64 15.18 4.49
CA GLU A 152 -14.38 16.25 3.82
C GLU A 152 -14.44 16.04 2.29
N LEU A 153 -13.53 15.23 1.73
CA LEU A 153 -13.43 14.99 0.29
C LEU A 153 -14.00 13.62 -0.13
N VAL A 154 -14.35 12.74 0.81
CA VAL A 154 -14.87 11.40 0.50
C VAL A 154 -16.09 11.46 -0.41
N GLN A 155 -17.06 12.33 -0.10
CA GLN A 155 -18.28 12.44 -0.91
C GLN A 155 -17.96 12.90 -2.34
N GLN A 156 -17.00 13.81 -2.49
CA GLN A 156 -16.56 14.27 -3.81
C GLN A 156 -15.97 13.13 -4.63
N LEU A 157 -15.15 12.26 -4.03
CA LEU A 157 -14.57 11.10 -4.71
C LEU A 157 -15.62 10.05 -5.06
N VAL A 158 -16.55 9.77 -4.13
CA VAL A 158 -17.64 8.80 -4.34
C VAL A 158 -18.61 9.25 -5.43
N ASP A 159 -18.79 10.56 -5.62
CA ASP A 159 -19.66 11.11 -6.66
C ASP A 159 -18.92 11.41 -7.97
N ASP A 160 -17.60 11.19 -8.03
CA ASP A 160 -16.80 11.51 -9.21
C ASP A 160 -17.15 10.55 -10.38
N PRO A 161 -17.62 11.07 -11.53
CA PRO A 161 -18.06 10.23 -12.64
C PRO A 161 -16.92 9.49 -13.35
N GLU A 162 -15.70 10.05 -13.36
CA GLU A 162 -14.53 9.37 -13.91
C GLU A 162 -14.09 8.22 -12.98
N TRP A 163 -14.12 8.45 -11.66
CA TRP A 163 -13.83 7.42 -10.67
C TRP A 163 -14.83 6.26 -10.73
N ASN A 164 -16.12 6.58 -10.77
CA ASN A 164 -17.22 5.61 -10.79
C ASN A 164 -17.31 4.80 -12.09
N GLN A 165 -16.56 5.17 -13.13
CA GLN A 165 -16.41 4.33 -14.32
C GLN A 165 -15.65 3.03 -14.01
N TYR A 166 -14.75 3.04 -13.02
CA TYR A 166 -13.83 1.94 -12.73
C TYR A 166 -13.99 1.35 -11.34
N PHE A 167 -14.49 2.12 -10.37
CA PHE A 167 -14.55 1.71 -8.98
C PHE A 167 -15.98 1.73 -8.43
N GLU A 168 -16.28 0.77 -7.55
CA GLU A 168 -17.51 0.72 -6.75
C GLU A 168 -17.15 0.99 -5.28
N PHE A 169 -17.83 1.95 -4.66
CA PHE A 169 -17.63 2.26 -3.24
C PHE A 169 -18.24 1.16 -2.35
N ARG A 170 -17.43 0.57 -1.47
CA ARG A 170 -17.82 -0.55 -0.58
C ARG A 170 -18.06 -0.16 0.88
N GLY A 171 -17.66 1.03 1.31
CA GLY A 171 -17.85 1.51 2.67
C GLY A 171 -16.59 2.11 3.30
N VAL A 172 -16.64 2.28 4.63
CA VAL A 172 -15.57 2.87 5.45
C VAL A 172 -15.12 1.85 6.49
N ASP A 173 -13.84 1.51 6.48
CA ASP A 173 -13.24 0.54 7.41
C ASP A 173 -12.84 1.17 8.75
N ALA A 174 -12.41 2.44 8.75
CA ALA A 174 -11.99 3.17 9.94
C ALA A 174 -12.14 4.69 9.73
N GLU A 175 -12.32 5.41 10.83
CA GLU A 175 -12.26 6.87 10.89
C GLU A 175 -11.27 7.28 11.98
N GLU A 176 -10.54 8.38 11.75
CA GLU A 176 -9.75 8.99 12.81
C GLU A 176 -10.68 9.57 13.88
N ALA A 177 -10.48 9.22 15.14
CA ALA A 177 -11.29 9.79 16.20
C ALA A 177 -10.84 11.23 16.44
N VAL A 178 -11.80 12.15 16.49
CA VAL A 178 -11.55 13.49 17.01
C VAL A 178 -11.15 13.32 18.47
N LEU A 179 -9.90 13.59 18.82
CA LEU A 179 -9.46 13.68 20.22
C LEU A 179 -10.24 14.81 20.90
N GLY A 180 -11.36 14.44 21.53
CA GLY A 180 -12.32 15.35 22.15
C GLY A 180 -12.94 14.74 23.40
N THR A 181 -12.29 15.00 24.55
CA THR A 181 -12.94 15.28 25.85
C THR A 181 -13.83 14.24 26.54
N GLU A 182 -13.45 12.96 26.58
CA GLU A 182 -13.94 12.10 27.66
C GLU A 182 -12.77 11.55 28.49
N PRO A 183 -12.76 11.77 29.83
CA PRO A 183 -11.76 11.13 30.66
C PRO A 183 -11.95 9.62 30.57
N LEU A 184 -10.84 8.90 30.39
CA LEU A 184 -10.81 7.45 30.50
C LEU A 184 -11.50 7.04 31.81
N PRO A 185 -12.46 6.10 31.77
CA PRO A 185 -13.05 5.59 33.00
C PRO A 185 -11.94 4.97 33.84
N VAL A 186 -11.74 5.54 35.02
CA VAL A 186 -10.83 5.02 36.04
C VAL A 186 -11.37 3.64 36.44
N ALA A 187 -10.57 2.62 36.18
CA ALA A 187 -10.75 1.28 36.75
C ALA A 187 -10.27 1.26 38.20
#